data_AF-A0AAE1GSJ3-F1
#
_entry.id   AF-A0AAE1GSJ3-F1
#
_cell.length_a   1.000
_cell.length_b   1.000
_cell.length_c   1.000
_cell.angle_alpha   90.00
_cell.angle_beta   90.00
_cell.angle_gamma   90.00
#
_symmetry.space_group_name_H-M   'P 1'
#
loop_
_entity.id
_entity.type
_entity.pdbx_description
1 polymer ?
#
loop_
_entity_poly.entity_id
_entity_poly.type
_entity_poly.pdbx_seq_one_letter_code
_entity_poly.pdbx_strand_id
1 'polypeptide(L)'
;KGQRIPLPLCISGQHKSVFHDLFCSIANSPPAESDLLYPSLYLSVGDLVCLGDCVRRSKHLTRLKLPNLKSIESYMPILLALGGSNAIQTLRIDSNTVSVWDKAFQLAVTSLRHNSTLCTLSLAHWTFDLQVSESGRERECESVYKLCEKVKKV
;
A
#
# COMPACT_ATOMS: atom_id res chain seq x y z
N LYS A 1 3.42 23.88 0.58
CA LYS A 1 3.84 23.15 1.79
C LYS A 1 3.48 21.69 1.59
N GLY A 2 4.45 20.78 1.50
CA GLY A 2 4.18 19.36 1.24
C GLY A 2 3.32 18.74 2.33
N GLN A 3 2.22 18.11 1.95
CA GLN A 3 1.37 17.35 2.86
C GLN A 3 2.20 16.18 3.41
N ARG A 4 2.40 16.12 4.73
CA ARG A 4 3.13 15.01 5.37
C ARG A 4 2.28 13.75 5.23
N ILE A 5 2.78 12.77 4.49
CA ILE A 5 2.14 11.46 4.37
C ILE A 5 2.28 10.75 5.72
N PRO A 6 1.19 10.24 6.32
CA PRO A 6 1.27 9.45 7.54
C PRO A 6 2.04 8.15 7.24
N LEU A 7 3.12 7.90 7.98
CA LEU A 7 3.89 6.67 7.83
C LEU A 7 3.27 5.56 8.67
N PRO A 8 3.23 4.31 8.17
CA PRO A 8 2.85 3.15 8.95
C PRO A 8 4.02 2.81 9.90
N LEU A 9 4.08 3.49 11.05
CA LEU A 9 5.12 3.24 12.05
C LEU A 9 4.63 2.17 13.01
N CYS A 10 5.28 1.01 12.98
CA CYS A 10 5.10 0.02 14.03
C CYS A 10 5.87 0.45 15.28
N ILE A 11 5.16 0.69 16.38
CA ILE A 11 5.77 1.05 17.68
C ILE A 11 5.85 -0.22 18.54
N SER A 12 7.06 -0.76 18.68
CA SER A 12 7.35 -1.90 19.56
C SER A 12 6.95 -1.55 21.00
N GLY A 13 5.89 -2.19 21.49
CA GLY A 13 5.28 -1.89 22.80
C GLY A 13 3.77 -1.66 22.75
N GLN A 14 3.23 -1.20 21.62
CA GLN A 14 1.78 -1.00 21.45
C GLN A 14 1.08 -2.20 20.80
N HIS A 15 1.84 -3.11 20.18
CA HIS A 15 1.31 -4.28 19.51
C HIS A 15 2.26 -5.46 19.72
N LYS A 16 1.79 -6.52 20.37
CA LYS A 16 2.51 -7.79 20.55
C LYS A 16 1.83 -8.85 19.69
N SER A 17 2.41 -9.13 18.54
CA SER A 17 1.94 -10.15 17.61
C SER A 17 3.13 -10.92 17.08
N VAL A 18 2.99 -12.24 16.90
CA VAL A 18 4.01 -13.07 16.25
C VAL A 18 4.35 -12.57 14.83
N PHE A 19 3.40 -11.91 14.17
CA PHE A 19 3.63 -11.31 12.85
C PHE A 19 4.52 -10.06 12.93
N HIS A 20 4.58 -9.36 14.07
CA HIS A 20 5.52 -8.26 14.26
C HIS A 20 6.97 -8.74 14.11
N ASP A 21 7.32 -9.81 14.82
CA ASP A 21 8.67 -10.38 14.80
C ASP A 21 9.00 -10.96 13.42
N LEU A 22 8.02 -11.62 12.78
CA LEU A 22 8.14 -12.11 11.41
C LEU A 22 8.43 -10.97 10.43
N PHE A 23 7.62 -9.90 10.42
CA PHE A 23 7.79 -8.78 9.51
C PHE A 23 9.07 -7.98 9.80
N CYS A 24 9.47 -7.85 11.06
CA CYS A 24 10.78 -7.30 11.41
C CYS A 24 11.93 -8.16 10.86
N SER A 25 11.79 -9.48 10.89
CA SER A 25 12.80 -10.40 10.34
C SER A 25 12.87 -10.31 8.81
N ILE A 26 11.73 -10.29 8.13
CA ILE A 26 11.63 -10.13 6.67
C ILE A 26 12.26 -8.80 6.23
N ALA A 27 12.02 -7.71 6.95
CA ALA A 27 12.59 -6.40 6.61
C ALA A 27 14.13 -6.39 6.55
N ASN A 28 14.79 -7.29 7.28
CA ASN A 28 16.25 -7.33 7.39
C ASN A 28 16.90 -8.52 6.65
N SER A 29 16.12 -9.32 5.90
CA SER A 29 16.62 -10.55 5.27
C SER A 29 16.61 -10.48 3.73
N PRO A 30 17.74 -10.75 3.04
CA PRO A 30 17.78 -10.90 1.59
C PRO A 30 17.57 -12.34 1.10
N PRO A 31 17.12 -12.53 -0.17
CA PRO A 31 16.00 -11.87 -0.84
C PRO A 31 14.65 -12.49 -0.42
N ALA A 32 13.59 -11.68 -0.39
CA ALA A 32 12.26 -12.13 0.02
C ALA A 32 11.22 -11.72 -1.02
N GLU A 33 10.49 -12.70 -1.55
CA GLU A 33 9.17 -12.47 -2.14
C GLU A 33 8.14 -12.93 -1.10
N SER A 34 7.05 -12.19 -0.93
CA SER A 34 6.02 -12.54 0.06
C SER A 34 4.65 -12.62 -0.59
N ASP A 35 4.15 -13.84 -0.66
CA ASP A 35 2.81 -14.16 -1.13
C ASP A 35 1.99 -14.65 0.06
N LEU A 36 1.11 -13.78 0.57
CA LEU A 36 0.25 -14.08 1.71
C LEU A 36 -1.08 -14.66 1.20
N LEU A 37 -1.39 -15.88 1.60
CA LEU A 37 -2.61 -16.58 1.21
C LEU A 37 -3.69 -16.36 2.25
N TYR A 38 -4.83 -15.77 1.86
CA TYR A 38 -5.96 -15.47 2.76
C TYR A 38 -5.59 -14.63 4.00
N PRO A 39 -4.89 -13.50 3.82
CA PRO A 39 -4.40 -12.66 4.92
C PRO A 39 -5.52 -12.18 5.86
N SER A 40 -6.75 -12.04 5.36
CA SER A 40 -7.91 -11.63 6.16
C SER A 40 -8.36 -12.65 7.21
N LEU A 41 -7.83 -13.87 7.20
CA LEU A 41 -8.13 -14.91 8.20
C LEU A 41 -7.22 -14.83 9.44
N TYR A 42 -6.05 -14.19 9.34
CA TYR A 42 -5.04 -14.24 10.41
C TYR A 42 -4.32 -12.91 10.68
N LEU A 43 -4.36 -11.94 9.75
CA LEU A 43 -3.77 -10.62 9.99
C LEU A 43 -4.83 -9.67 10.56
N SER A 44 -4.53 -9.12 11.74
CA SER A 44 -5.24 -7.97 12.28
C SER A 44 -4.82 -6.68 11.56
N VAL A 45 -5.56 -5.60 11.81
CA VAL A 45 -5.17 -4.26 11.34
C VAL A 45 -3.80 -3.84 11.90
N GLY A 46 -3.48 -4.23 13.14
CA GLY A 46 -2.18 -3.99 13.75
C GLY A 46 -1.05 -4.72 13.01
N ASP A 47 -1.28 -5.95 12.60
CA ASP A 47 -0.31 -6.73 11.81
C ASP A 47 -0.05 -6.09 10.45
N LEU A 48 -1.08 -5.52 9.82
CA LEU A 48 -0.96 -4.82 8.54
C LEU A 48 -0.15 -3.52 8.67
N VAL A 49 -0.21 -2.84 9.82
CA VAL A 49 0.70 -1.73 10.12
C VAL A 49 2.15 -2.22 10.24
N CYS A 50 2.38 -3.36 10.90
CA CYS A 50 3.71 -3.98 10.96
C CYS A 50 4.23 -4.37 9.55
N LEU A 51 3.36 -4.93 8.70
CA LEU A 51 3.69 -5.24 7.31
C LEU A 51 4.02 -3.99 6.51
N GLY A 52 3.26 -2.90 6.69
CA GLY A 52 3.56 -1.60 6.10
C GLY A 52 4.95 -1.07 6.52
N ASP A 53 5.29 -1.16 7.80
CA ASP A 53 6.64 -0.77 8.26
C ASP A 53 7.74 -1.64 7.64
N CYS A 54 7.49 -2.96 7.54
CA CYS A 54 8.38 -3.90 6.86
C CYS A 54 8.59 -3.53 5.39
N VAL A 55 7.52 -3.25 4.65
CA VAL A 55 7.57 -2.82 3.24
C VAL A 55 8.41 -1.55 3.08
N ARG A 56 8.26 -0.59 3.99
CA ARG A 56 8.99 0.68 3.98
C ARG A 56 10.48 0.49 4.27
N ARG A 57 10.83 -0.42 5.19
CA ARG A 57 12.22 -0.62 5.66
C ARG A 57 13.00 -1.64 4.85
N SER A 58 12.32 -2.60 4.25
CA SER A 58 12.98 -3.69 3.53
C SER A 58 13.75 -3.15 2.33
N LYS A 59 14.99 -3.62 2.20
CA LYS A 59 15.85 -3.35 1.03
C LYS A 59 15.80 -4.47 -0.01
N HIS A 60 15.07 -5.55 0.29
CA HIS A 60 15.13 -6.79 -0.47
C HIS A 60 13.75 -7.38 -0.82
N LEU A 61 12.67 -6.86 -0.23
CA LEU A 61 11.31 -7.26 -0.57
C LEU A 61 10.89 -6.61 -1.89
N THR A 62 11.03 -7.35 -3.00
CA THR A 62 10.73 -6.85 -4.35
C THR A 62 9.30 -7.14 -4.78
N ARG A 63 8.65 -8.16 -4.21
CA ARG A 63 7.28 -8.58 -4.54
C ARG A 63 6.45 -8.80 -3.29
N LEU A 64 5.26 -8.21 -3.28
CA LEU A 64 4.23 -8.47 -2.26
C LEU A 64 2.89 -8.76 -2.92
N LYS A 65 2.29 -9.89 -2.56
CA LYS A 65 0.91 -10.24 -2.89
C LYS A 65 0.08 -10.38 -1.61
N LEU A 66 -0.97 -9.58 -1.53
CA LEU A 66 -1.84 -9.47 -0.35
C LEU A 66 -3.31 -9.39 -0.81
N PRO A 67 -3.91 -10.51 -1.25
CA PRO A 67 -5.24 -10.51 -1.83
C PRO A 67 -6.34 -10.52 -0.76
N ASN A 68 -7.54 -10.10 -1.13
CA ASN A 68 -8.78 -10.32 -0.39
C ASN A 68 -8.80 -9.80 1.06
N LEU A 69 -8.15 -8.67 1.34
CA LEU A 69 -8.52 -7.88 2.52
C LEU A 69 -9.84 -7.17 2.27
N LYS A 70 -10.59 -6.96 3.36
CA LYS A 70 -12.00 -6.62 3.28
C LYS A 70 -12.26 -5.14 3.03
N SER A 71 -11.32 -4.26 3.33
CA SER A 71 -11.51 -2.81 3.32
C SER A 71 -10.24 -2.04 2.92
N ILE A 72 -10.42 -0.79 2.48
CA ILE A 72 -9.31 0.08 2.09
C ILE A 72 -8.38 0.38 3.26
N GLU A 73 -8.89 0.52 4.48
CA GLU A 73 -8.10 0.77 5.69
C GLU A 73 -7.11 -0.36 5.97
N SER A 74 -7.46 -1.58 5.60
CA SER A 74 -6.57 -2.74 5.72
C SER A 74 -5.40 -2.65 4.73
N TYR A 75 -5.61 -2.03 3.57
CA TYR A 75 -4.59 -1.82 2.55
C TYR A 75 -3.79 -0.52 2.71
N MET A 76 -4.34 0.48 3.40
CA MET A 76 -3.71 1.79 3.54
C MET A 76 -2.30 1.74 4.13
N PRO A 77 -1.97 0.94 5.17
CA PRO A 77 -0.60 0.88 5.68
C PRO A 77 0.40 0.47 4.59
N ILE A 78 0.03 -0.44 3.70
CA ILE A 78 0.88 -0.92 2.61
C ILE A 78 1.00 0.19 1.55
N LEU A 79 -0.11 0.82 1.15
CA LEU A 79 -0.11 1.91 0.16
C LEU A 79 0.72 3.12 0.61
N LEU A 80 0.64 3.48 1.89
CA LEU A 80 1.42 4.57 2.48
C LEU A 80 2.92 4.22 2.56
N ALA A 81 3.24 2.96 2.89
CA ALA A 81 4.62 2.47 2.96
C ALA A 81 5.38 2.63 1.64
N LEU A 82 4.70 2.51 0.50
CA LEU A 82 5.32 2.63 -0.82
C LEU A 82 6.03 3.97 -1.00
N GLY A 83 5.50 5.06 -0.45
CA GLY A 83 6.12 6.38 -0.56
C GLY A 83 7.52 6.47 0.05
N GLY A 84 7.89 5.55 0.94
CA GLY A 84 9.23 5.45 1.52
C GLY A 84 9.99 4.16 1.16
N SER A 85 9.36 3.23 0.42
CA SER A 85 10.01 1.99 0.02
C SER A 85 10.92 2.20 -1.19
N ASN A 86 12.09 1.55 -1.16
CA ASN A 86 13.09 1.59 -2.23
C ASN A 86 13.41 0.20 -2.81
N ALA A 87 12.59 -0.81 -2.53
CA ALA A 87 12.83 -2.20 -2.95
C ALA A 87 11.64 -2.82 -3.70
N ILE A 88 10.41 -2.53 -3.30
CA ILE A 88 9.21 -3.10 -3.92
C ILE A 88 9.12 -2.71 -5.39
N GLN A 89 9.04 -3.70 -6.26
CA GLN A 89 8.82 -3.58 -7.70
C GLN A 89 7.42 -4.06 -8.10
N THR A 90 6.88 -5.08 -7.44
CA THR A 90 5.54 -5.60 -7.73
C THR A 90 4.68 -5.61 -6.47
N LEU A 91 3.53 -4.95 -6.54
CA LEU A 91 2.48 -5.01 -5.53
C LEU A 91 1.16 -5.51 -6.14
N ARG A 92 0.61 -6.58 -5.58
CA ARG A 92 -0.72 -7.09 -5.94
C ARG A 92 -1.62 -7.11 -4.72
N ILE A 93 -2.66 -6.29 -4.75
CA ILE A 93 -3.61 -6.11 -3.63
C ILE A 93 -5.06 -6.29 -4.09
N ASP A 94 -5.27 -7.30 -4.94
CA ASP A 94 -6.55 -7.61 -5.56
C ASP A 94 -7.63 -7.89 -4.50
N SER A 95 -8.81 -7.28 -4.63
CA SER A 95 -9.95 -7.49 -3.72
C SER A 95 -11.26 -7.11 -4.41
N ASN A 96 -12.29 -7.94 -4.23
CA ASN A 96 -13.64 -7.70 -4.76
C ASN A 96 -14.57 -6.96 -3.79
N THR A 97 -14.12 -6.67 -2.56
CA THR A 97 -14.93 -5.98 -1.54
C THR A 97 -14.43 -4.58 -1.22
N VAL A 98 -13.26 -4.18 -1.75
CA VAL A 98 -12.69 -2.85 -1.48
C VAL A 98 -13.40 -1.80 -2.31
N SER A 99 -14.00 -0.84 -1.62
CA SER A 99 -14.38 0.47 -2.18
C SER A 99 -13.39 1.53 -1.70
N VAL A 100 -12.97 2.42 -2.61
CA VAL A 100 -12.06 3.52 -2.35
C VAL A 100 -12.78 4.85 -2.50
N TRP A 101 -12.75 5.65 -1.43
CA TRP A 101 -13.25 7.03 -1.41
C TRP A 101 -12.13 8.07 -1.60
N ASP A 102 -12.51 9.30 -1.94
CA ASP A 102 -11.60 10.40 -2.33
C ASP A 102 -10.40 10.59 -1.40
N LYS A 103 -10.65 10.63 -0.08
CA LYS A 103 -9.58 10.83 0.91
C LYS A 103 -8.54 9.70 0.89
N ALA A 104 -8.98 8.44 0.81
CA ALA A 104 -8.07 7.29 0.77
C ALA A 104 -7.33 7.26 -0.56
N PHE A 105 -8.03 7.53 -1.66
CA PHE A 105 -7.44 7.65 -2.98
C PHE A 105 -6.33 8.70 -3.03
N GLN A 106 -6.61 9.94 -2.58
CA GLN A 106 -5.62 11.02 -2.58
C GLN A 106 -4.38 10.68 -1.74
N LEU A 107 -4.56 10.04 -0.57
CA LEU A 107 -3.44 9.59 0.26
C LEU A 107 -2.60 8.50 -0.44
N ALA A 108 -3.26 7.53 -1.05
CA ALA A 108 -2.59 6.46 -1.79
C ALA A 108 -1.81 7.01 -2.99
N VAL A 109 -2.43 7.86 -3.82
CA VAL A 109 -1.78 8.51 -4.97
C VAL A 109 -0.59 9.34 -4.54
N THR A 110 -0.73 10.13 -3.48
CA THR A 110 0.34 10.98 -2.98
C THR A 110 1.53 10.14 -2.55
N SER A 111 1.30 9.02 -1.85
CA SER A 111 2.35 8.07 -1.47
C SER A 111 3.00 7.41 -2.68
N LEU A 112 2.20 6.90 -3.62
CA LEU A 112 2.69 6.31 -4.86
C LEU A 112 3.54 7.28 -5.69
N ARG A 113 3.26 8.58 -5.66
CA ARG A 113 4.05 9.60 -6.37
C ARG A 113 5.50 9.64 -5.89
N HIS A 114 5.76 9.38 -4.61
CA HIS A 114 7.11 9.38 -4.04
C HIS A 114 7.87 8.08 -4.25
N ASN A 115 7.19 6.99 -4.63
CA ASN A 115 7.85 5.73 -4.91
C ASN A 115 8.52 5.74 -6.31
N SER A 116 9.79 5.36 -6.42
CA SER A 116 10.54 5.32 -7.68
C SER A 116 10.85 3.91 -8.20
N THR A 117 10.46 2.88 -7.46
CA THR A 117 10.88 1.48 -7.69
C THR A 117 9.76 0.55 -8.11
N LEU A 118 8.51 0.92 -7.81
CA LEU A 118 7.31 0.17 -8.15
C LEU A 118 7.09 0.20 -9.66
N CYS A 119 7.16 -0.99 -10.25
CA CYS A 119 6.94 -1.27 -11.65
C CYS A 119 5.50 -1.74 -11.89
N THR A 120 5.00 -2.64 -11.05
CA THR A 120 3.68 -3.26 -11.25
C THR A 120 2.79 -3.04 -10.05
N LEU A 121 1.61 -2.46 -10.28
CA LEU A 121 0.54 -2.32 -9.29
C LEU A 121 -0.72 -3.00 -9.80
N SER A 122 -1.22 -3.99 -9.06
CA SER A 122 -2.51 -4.63 -9.35
C SER A 122 -3.50 -4.28 -8.24
N LEU A 123 -4.59 -3.62 -8.66
CA LEU A 123 -5.76 -3.27 -7.84
C LEU A 123 -7.00 -3.99 -8.39
N ALA A 124 -6.84 -5.25 -8.82
CA ALA A 124 -7.90 -5.93 -9.55
C ALA A 124 -9.16 -6.05 -8.68
N HIS A 125 -10.32 -5.81 -9.31
CA HIS A 125 -11.66 -5.88 -8.71
C HIS A 125 -11.99 -4.80 -7.67
N TRP A 126 -11.14 -3.79 -7.50
CA TRP A 126 -11.46 -2.66 -6.63
C TRP A 126 -12.56 -1.78 -7.24
N THR A 127 -13.42 -1.23 -6.38
CA THR A 127 -14.40 -0.21 -6.74
C THR A 127 -13.89 1.17 -6.32
N PHE A 128 -14.02 2.18 -7.18
CA PHE A 128 -13.57 3.54 -6.91
C PHE A 128 -14.77 4.49 -6.92
N ASP A 129 -15.18 4.94 -5.74
CA ASP A 129 -16.33 5.83 -5.54
C ASP A 129 -15.81 7.26 -5.31
N LEU A 130 -15.33 7.88 -6.40
CA LEU A 130 -14.70 9.20 -6.36
C LEU A 130 -15.72 10.29 -6.70
N GLN A 131 -15.88 11.29 -5.83
CA GLN A 131 -16.81 12.38 -6.08
C GLN A 131 -16.19 13.42 -7.01
N VAL A 132 -16.80 13.63 -8.17
CA VAL A 132 -16.39 14.70 -9.08
C VAL A 132 -17.00 16.03 -8.64
N SER A 133 -16.24 16.85 -7.93
CA SER A 133 -16.63 18.24 -7.70
C SER A 133 -16.38 19.10 -8.95
N GLU A 134 -17.25 20.07 -9.25
CA GLU A 134 -17.17 20.87 -10.49
C GLU A 134 -15.90 21.71 -10.62
N SER A 135 -15.22 22.03 -9.51
CA SER A 135 -13.91 22.69 -9.46
C SER A 135 -12.73 21.71 -9.27
N GLY A 136 -13.00 20.41 -9.15
CA GLY A 136 -12.05 19.31 -8.93
C GLY A 136 -11.76 18.45 -10.16
N ARG A 137 -12.57 18.57 -11.23
CA ARG A 137 -12.44 17.79 -12.49
C ARG A 137 -11.02 17.78 -13.06
N GLU A 138 -10.28 18.88 -13.00
CA GLU A 138 -8.93 18.94 -13.57
C GLU A 138 -7.89 18.23 -12.68
N ARG A 139 -7.97 18.35 -11.35
CA ARG A 139 -6.94 17.80 -10.42
C ARG A 139 -7.12 16.31 -10.14
N GLU A 140 -8.36 15.82 -10.15
CA GLU A 140 -8.67 14.40 -9.91
C GLU A 140 -8.47 13.57 -11.17
N CYS A 141 -8.91 14.06 -12.34
CA CYS A 141 -8.53 13.44 -13.62
C CYS A 141 -7.02 13.40 -13.78
N GLU A 142 -6.27 14.44 -13.39
CA GLU A 142 -4.81 14.41 -13.45
C GLU A 142 -4.20 13.41 -12.46
N SER A 143 -4.83 13.17 -11.30
CA SER A 143 -4.35 12.20 -10.31
C SER A 143 -4.62 10.76 -10.71
N VAL A 144 -5.81 10.48 -11.26
CA VAL A 144 -6.15 9.19 -11.88
C VAL A 144 -5.29 8.96 -13.13
N TYR A 145 -5.12 9.99 -13.98
CA TYR A 145 -4.26 9.94 -15.15
C TYR A 145 -2.80 9.71 -14.77
N LYS A 146 -2.28 10.35 -13.72
CA LYS A 146 -0.91 10.11 -13.20
C LYS A 146 -0.75 8.70 -12.64
N LEU A 147 -1.78 8.14 -12.01
CA LEU A 147 -1.80 6.72 -11.61
C LEU A 147 -1.75 5.81 -12.85
N CYS A 148 -2.61 6.08 -13.84
CA CYS A 148 -2.66 5.33 -15.09
C CYS A 148 -1.37 5.45 -15.92
N GLU A 149 -0.76 6.63 -16.02
CA GLU A 149 0.54 6.85 -16.68
C GLU A 149 1.64 6.07 -16.00
N LYS A 150 1.67 6.05 -14.67
CA LYS A 150 2.68 5.33 -13.91
C LYS A 150 2.51 3.81 -14.03
N VAL A 151 1.28 3.34 -14.19
CA VAL A 151 0.97 1.93 -14.48
C VAL A 151 1.21 1.56 -15.95
N LYS A 152 1.13 2.52 -16.89
CA LYS A 152 1.34 2.31 -18.34
C LYS A 152 2.79 2.48 -18.81
N LYS A 153 3.66 3.15 -18.06
CA LYS A 153 5.07 3.40 -18.40
C LYS A 153 6.04 2.32 -17.90
N VAL A 154 5.53 1.13 -17.61
CA VAL A 154 6.30 -0.04 -17.19
C VAL A 154 5.98 -1.20 -18.11
#